data_AF-A0A3D4Z1I6-F1
#
_entry.id   AF-A0A3D4Z1I6-F1
#
_cell.length_a   1.000
_cell.length_b   1.000
_cell.length_c   1.000
_cell.angle_alpha   90.00
_cell.angle_beta   90.00
_cell.angle_gamma   90.00
#
_symmetry.space_group_name_H-M   'P 1'
#
loop_
_entity.id
_entity.type
_entity.pdbx_description
1 polymer ?
#
loop_
_entity_poly.entity_id
_entity_poly.type
_entity_poly.pdbx_seq_one_letter_code
_entity_poly.pdbx_strand_id
1 'polypeptide(L)' 'SNLANENRITAATVESYLEILSQTYVNFVLHSFSGNFANELKKSKKYYLYDLGIRNALLK' A
#
# COMPACT_ATOMS: atom_id res chain seq x y z
N SER A 1 -3.74 -9.86 -0.28
CA SER A 1 -4.69 -10.86 -0.84
C SER A 1 -6.13 -10.37 -0.81
N ASN A 2 -6.63 -9.80 0.29
CA ASN A 2 -8.05 -9.38 0.37
C ASN A 2 -8.46 -8.30 -0.66
N LEU A 3 -7.71 -7.19 -0.77
CA LEU A 3 -8.04 -6.09 -1.69
C LEU A 3 -8.10 -6.53 -3.18
N ALA A 4 -7.18 -7.41 -3.58
CA ALA A 4 -7.14 -7.96 -4.93
C ALA A 4 -8.38 -8.82 -5.22
N ASN A 5 -8.75 -9.68 -4.26
CA ASN A 5 -9.92 -10.56 -4.37
C ASN A 5 -11.24 -9.76 -4.42
N GLU A 6 -11.39 -8.76 -3.56
CA GLU A 6 -12.59 -7.89 -3.51
C GLU A 6 -12.83 -7.18 -4.84
N ASN A 7 -11.76 -6.73 -5.49
CA ASN A 7 -11.82 -5.99 -6.75
C ASN A 7 -11.65 -6.90 -7.99
N ARG A 8 -11.55 -8.23 -7.82
CA ARG A 8 -11.35 -9.21 -8.89
C ARG A 8 -10.16 -8.90 -9.81
N ILE A 9 -9.08 -8.39 -9.22
CA ILE A 9 -7.83 -8.05 -9.90
C ILE A 9 -6.67 -8.86 -9.32
N THR A 10 -5.53 -8.88 -10.02
CA THR A 10 -4.34 -9.58 -9.54
C THR A 10 -3.62 -8.78 -8.46
N ALA A 11 -2.85 -9.46 -7.61
CA ALA A 11 -2.00 -8.80 -6.62
C ALA A 11 -0.95 -7.86 -7.27
N ALA A 12 -0.42 -8.25 -8.44
CA ALA A 12 0.51 -7.42 -9.19
C ALA A 12 -0.14 -6.10 -9.67
N THR A 13 -1.40 -6.15 -10.10
CA THR A 13 -2.16 -4.95 -10.47
C THR A 13 -2.34 -4.01 -9.28
N VAL A 14 -2.67 -4.55 -8.10
CA VAL A 14 -2.77 -3.75 -6.87
C VAL A 14 -1.43 -3.10 -6.53
N GLU A 15 -0.32 -3.82 -6.63
CA GLU A 15 1.01 -3.28 -6.34
C GLU A 15 1.39 -2.16 -7.33
N SER A 16 1.10 -2.33 -8.62
CA SER A 16 1.33 -1.30 -9.64
C SER A 16 0.53 -0.02 -9.35
N TYR A 17 -0.74 -0.13 -8.94
CA TYR A 17 -1.53 1.05 -8.56
C TYR A 17 -0.99 1.72 -7.30
N LEU A 18 -0.60 0.95 -6.28
CA LEU A 18 -0.01 1.50 -5.07
C LEU A 18 1.33 2.21 -5.34
N GLU A 19 2.10 1.73 -6.31
CA GLU A 19 3.34 2.37 -6.76
C GLU A 19 3.08 3.69 -7.48
N ILE A 20 2.11 3.72 -8.41
CA ILE A 20 1.70 4.96 -9.08
C ILE A 20 1.27 6.01 -8.04
N LEU A 21 0.45 5.62 -7.06
CA LEU A 21 0.02 6.52 -5.99
C LEU A 21 1.19 7.05 -5.16
N SER A 22 2.25 6.26 -5.00
CA SER A 22 3.45 6.68 -4.27
C SER A 22 4.27 7.66 -5.08
N GLN A 23 4.37 7.46 -6.40
CA GLN A 23 5.07 8.37 -7.32
C GLN A 23 4.33 9.71 -7.46
N THR A 24 3.02 9.73 -7.27
CA THR A 24 2.20 10.95 -7.29
C THR A 24 1.98 11.59 -5.92
N TYR A 25 2.72 11.18 -4.89
CA TYR A 25 2.61 11.71 -3.53
C TYR A 25 1.21 11.60 -2.90
N VAL A 26 0.45 10.56 -3.23
CA VAL A 26 -0.85 10.26 -2.61
C VAL A 26 -0.68 9.35 -1.39
N ASN A 27 0.21 8.37 -1.49
CA ASN A 27 0.53 7.46 -0.40
C ASN A 27 2.05 7.28 -0.24
N PHE A 28 2.46 6.65 0.85
CA PHE A 28 3.82 6.18 1.06
C PHE A 28 3.82 4.77 1.62
N VAL A 29 4.92 4.06 1.38
CA VAL A 29 5.15 2.72 1.91
C VAL A 29 5.96 2.78 3.19
N LEU A 30 5.48 2.09 4.22
CA LEU A 30 6.24 1.79 5.42
C LEU A 30 6.75 0.35 5.30
N HIS A 31 8.05 0.22 5.10
CA HIS A 31 8.72 -1.07 5.10
C HIS A 31 8.70 -1.68 6.51
N SER A 32 8.57 -2.99 6.56
CA SER A 32 8.64 -3.71 7.82
C SER A 32 10.07 -3.70 8.33
N PHE A 33 10.31 -3.29 9.56
CA PHE A 33 11.64 -3.42 10.17
C PHE A 33 11.89 -4.86 10.62
N SER A 34 13.07 -5.40 10.33
CA SER A 34 13.54 -6.70 10.82
C SER A 34 15.04 -6.69 11.03
N GLY A 35 15.51 -7.12 12.21
CA GLY A 35 16.95 -7.32 12.45
C GLY A 35 17.55 -8.48 11.63
N ASN A 36 16.71 -9.33 11.05
CA ASN A 36 17.10 -10.37 10.10
C ASN A 36 16.41 -10.10 8.75
N PHE A 37 17.19 -9.76 7.73
CA PHE A 37 16.73 -9.45 6.38
C PHE A 37 15.84 -10.54 5.77
N ALA A 38 16.11 -11.83 6.04
CA ALA A 38 15.30 -12.94 5.51
C ALA A 38 13.86 -12.94 6.04
N ASN A 39 13.67 -12.46 7.27
CA ASN A 39 12.34 -12.31 7.86
C ASN A 39 11.66 -11.01 7.44
N GLU A 40 12.41 -10.03 6.94
CA GLU A 40 11.85 -8.77 6.45
C GLU A 40 10.99 -8.98 5.21
N LEU A 41 11.50 -9.76 4.25
CA LEU A 41 10.82 -10.10 2.99
C LEU A 41 9.49 -10.84 3.21
N LYS A 42 9.37 -11.57 4.33
CA LYS A 42 8.14 -12.30 4.70
C LYS A 42 7.06 -11.38 5.28
N LYS A 43 7.43 -10.19 5.77
CA LYS A 43 6.50 -9.27 6.41
C LYS A 43 5.81 -8.41 5.36
N SER A 44 4.52 -8.17 5.54
CA SER A 44 3.74 -7.35 4.62
C SER A 44 4.17 -5.88 4.68
N LYS A 45 4.27 -5.24 3.51
CA LYS A 45 4.42 -3.78 3.38
C LYS A 45 3.12 -3.11 3.86
N LYS A 46 3.23 -1.97 4.54
CA LYS A 46 2.06 -1.16 4.91
C LYS A 46 2.05 0.11 4.05
N TYR A 47 0.89 0.50 3.53
CA TYR A 47 0.74 1.72 2.75
C TYR A 47 -0.14 2.70 3.54
N TYR A 48 0.31 3.95 3.64
CA TYR A 48 -0.37 5.02 4.37
C TYR A 48 -0.59 6.22 3.45
N LEU A 49 -1.69 6.93 3.63
CA LEU A 49 -1.95 8.17 2.90
C LEU A 49 -1.16 9.33 3.51
N TYR A 50 -0.70 10.26 2.68
CA TYR A 50 -0.07 11.48 3.17
C TYR A 50 -1.06 12.38 3.89
N ASP A 51 -2.25 12.55 3.31
CA ASP A 51 -3.29 13.44 3.84
C ASP A 51 -4.59 12.68 4.10
N LEU A 52 -4.96 12.57 5.37
CA LEU A 52 -6.22 11.95 5.80
C LEU A 52 -7.43 12.87 5.60
N GLY A 53 -7.22 14.19 5.53
CA GLY A 53 -8.24 15.19 5.23
C GLY A 53 -8.78 15.06 3.81
N ILE A 54 -7.91 14.88 2.81
CA ILE A 54 -8.33 14.58 1.42
C ILE A 54 -9.16 13.30 1.39
N ARG A 55 -8.69 12.24 2.07
CA ARG A 55 -9.45 10.98 2.21
C ARG A 55 -10.82 11.21 2.81
N ASN A 56 -10.90 11.96 3.91
CA ASN A 56 -12.16 12.24 4.61
C ASN A 56 -13.12 13.05 3.74
N ALA A 57 -12.61 13.94 2.88
CA ALA A 57 -13.43 14.69 1.93
C ALA A 57 -14.03 13.79 0.84
N LEU A 58 -13.31 12.75 0.39
CA LEU A 58 -13.78 11.80 -0.63
C LEU A 58 -14.77 10.75 -0.12
N LEU A 59 -14.68 10.38 1.16
CA LEU A 59 -15.55 9.36 1.78
C LEU A 59 -16.89 9.94 2.29
N LYS A 60 -17.13 11.24 2.10
CA LYS A 60 -18.29 11.94 2.63
C LYS A 60 -19.49 11.82 1.70
#